data_AF-A0A1L7CSB7-F1
#
_entry.id   AF-A0A1L7CSB7-F1
#
_cell.length_a   1.000
_cell.length_b   1.000
_cell.length_c   1.000
_cell.angle_alpha   90.00
_cell.angle_beta   90.00
_cell.angle_gamma   90.00
#
_symmetry.space_group_name_H-M   'P 1'
#
loop_
_entity.id
_entity.type
_entity.pdbx_description
1 polymer ?
#
loop_
_entity_poly.entity_id
_entity_poly.type
_entity_poly.pdbx_seq_one_letter_code
_entity_poly.pdbx_strand_id
1 'polypeptide(L)'
;MNDDERRMYELEYPTPEIRDGHQHGPTLVVALQGYADAGQAVEAVSEHLLAALENRLVASFNTDELVDFRSRRPAVTMEDHEIIRTDQISLDMRVLRDPEGRSFLLLSGPEPDMRWNAFTEAVTDLVERYDVENTICLYSAPMTVPHTRPLVVSAHGNAPGLVGRMYRFDGKVVLPGSAALRIEAALARAGRNVAGYTAHVPHYVAASPYPAATLNLLRSVADATDLDLPLRTLEHDARRVAEQLAEQTDDSGEIQQVVRALEEQYDEAVEKYREAHPRAVMPGEADLPSGEELGAEFERFLARLDEPGDGPGEDDGEGPDSPQPPQGE
;
A
#
# COMPACT_ATOMS: atom_id res chain seq x y z
N MET A 1 11.55 43.60 -15.11
CA MET A 1 11.24 42.95 -13.82
C MET A 1 11.36 41.47 -14.09
N ASN A 2 12.36 40.81 -13.49
CA ASN A 2 12.83 39.50 -13.91
C ASN A 2 11.76 38.42 -13.77
N ASP A 3 11.71 37.58 -14.79
CA ASP A 3 10.86 36.41 -15.07
C ASP A 3 11.20 35.20 -14.17
N ASP A 4 11.61 35.47 -12.94
CA ASP A 4 12.00 34.48 -11.93
C ASP A 4 10.77 34.18 -11.05
N GLU A 5 9.66 33.84 -11.69
CA GLU A 5 8.50 33.26 -11.02
C GLU A 5 9.00 32.04 -10.25
N ARG A 6 9.07 32.15 -8.92
CA ARG A 6 9.61 31.12 -8.02
C ARG A 6 8.98 29.77 -8.36
N ARG A 7 9.77 28.93 -9.05
CA ARG A 7 9.31 27.64 -9.55
C ARG A 7 8.86 26.79 -8.37
N MET A 8 7.69 26.17 -8.51
CA MET A 8 7.09 25.32 -7.48
C MET A 8 7.97 24.10 -7.16
N TYR A 9 8.72 23.63 -8.16
CA TYR A 9 9.65 22.53 -8.07
C TYR A 9 10.83 22.73 -9.03
N GLU A 10 11.92 22.04 -8.75
CA GLU A 10 13.06 21.85 -9.65
C GLU A 10 13.08 20.40 -10.12
N LEU A 11 13.39 20.17 -11.40
CA LEU A 11 13.59 18.82 -11.94
C LEU A 11 15.02 18.40 -11.73
N GLU A 12 15.23 17.13 -11.39
CA GLU A 12 16.56 16.54 -11.36
C GLU A 12 17.16 16.49 -12.77
N TYR A 13 18.44 16.84 -12.89
CA TYR A 13 19.18 16.79 -14.14
C TYR A 13 20.47 15.97 -14.00
N PRO A 14 20.66 14.92 -14.83
CA PRO A 14 19.76 14.44 -15.86
C PRO A 14 18.50 13.76 -15.27
N THR A 15 17.35 13.96 -15.90
CA THR A 15 16.10 13.33 -15.45
C THR A 15 16.25 11.81 -15.49
N PRO A 16 15.95 11.09 -14.41
CA PRO A 16 16.07 9.64 -14.39
C PRO A 16 15.07 8.99 -15.34
N GLU A 17 15.40 7.77 -15.78
CA GLU A 17 14.50 6.98 -16.60
C GLU A 17 13.32 6.47 -15.76
N ILE A 18 12.13 6.99 -16.06
CA ILE A 18 10.88 6.67 -15.36
C ILE A 18 10.13 5.52 -16.05
N ARG A 19 10.10 5.50 -17.38
CA ARG A 19 9.49 4.40 -18.14
C ARG A 19 10.47 3.23 -18.21
N ASP A 20 9.97 2.04 -17.99
CA ASP A 20 10.71 0.77 -17.97
C ASP A 20 10.38 -0.13 -19.17
N GLY A 21 9.66 0.41 -20.16
CA GLY A 21 9.27 -0.32 -21.37
C GLY A 21 7.97 -1.14 -21.22
N HIS A 22 7.30 -1.09 -20.06
CA HIS A 22 5.96 -1.65 -19.94
C HIS A 22 4.93 -0.85 -20.76
N GLN A 23 3.83 -1.51 -21.12
CA GLN A 23 2.79 -0.92 -21.96
C GLN A 23 2.01 0.20 -21.26
N HIS A 24 2.00 0.19 -19.93
CA HIS A 24 1.22 1.11 -19.11
C HIS A 24 2.14 2.12 -18.41
N GLY A 25 1.57 3.28 -18.06
CA GLY A 25 2.29 4.31 -17.31
C GLY A 25 2.62 3.87 -15.88
N PRO A 26 3.56 4.54 -15.20
CA PRO A 26 3.87 4.22 -13.81
C PRO A 26 2.69 4.58 -12.89
N THR A 27 2.58 3.89 -11.76
CA THR A 27 1.75 4.32 -10.64
C THR A 27 2.46 5.44 -9.86
N LEU A 28 1.73 6.46 -9.43
CA LEU A 28 2.18 7.45 -8.45
C LEU A 28 1.58 7.13 -7.07
N VAL A 29 2.42 6.87 -6.09
CA VAL A 29 2.04 6.79 -4.67
C VAL A 29 2.29 8.15 -4.01
N VAL A 30 1.29 8.70 -3.32
CA VAL A 30 1.37 9.99 -2.63
C VAL A 30 1.29 9.75 -1.12
N ALA A 31 2.40 10.02 -0.42
CA ALA A 31 2.56 9.82 1.03
C ALA A 31 2.97 11.15 1.70
N LEU A 32 1.98 12.03 1.92
CA LEU A 32 2.19 13.33 2.55
C LEU A 32 1.91 13.28 4.06
N GLN A 33 2.90 13.63 4.88
CA GLN A 33 2.80 13.65 6.34
C GLN A 33 2.23 14.99 6.85
N GLY A 34 1.31 14.96 7.81
CA GLY A 34 0.80 16.16 8.51
C GLY A 34 -0.73 16.27 8.66
N TYR A 35 -1.51 15.53 7.86
CA TYR A 35 -2.97 15.55 7.93
C TYR A 35 -3.55 14.37 8.72
N ALA A 36 -3.40 13.16 8.16
CA ALA A 36 -3.97 11.93 8.71
C ALA A 36 -2.88 10.87 8.72
N ASP A 37 -2.14 10.82 9.82
CA ASP A 37 -0.98 9.93 9.99
C ASP A 37 -1.03 9.18 11.33
N ALA A 38 -2.19 8.61 11.65
CA ALA A 38 -2.33 7.75 12.82
C ALA A 38 -1.34 6.57 12.72
N GLY A 39 -0.65 6.28 13.81
CA GLY A 39 0.34 5.21 13.82
C GLY A 39 1.64 5.54 13.08
N GLN A 40 1.84 6.81 12.68
CA GLN A 40 2.96 7.25 11.81
C GLN A 40 3.07 6.43 10.52
N ALA A 41 1.93 5.93 10.03
CA ALA A 41 1.89 4.94 8.99
C ALA A 41 2.29 5.49 7.62
N VAL A 42 1.87 6.71 7.28
CA VAL A 42 2.15 7.39 6.00
C VAL A 42 3.61 7.81 5.93
N GLU A 43 4.16 8.37 7.00
CA GLU A 43 5.59 8.65 7.12
C GLU A 43 6.40 7.36 6.92
N ALA A 44 6.09 6.31 7.69
CA ALA A 44 6.77 5.02 7.63
C ALA A 44 6.68 4.33 6.26
N VAL A 45 5.62 4.57 5.47
CA VAL A 45 5.53 4.08 4.08
C VAL A 45 6.70 4.64 3.25
N SER A 46 6.88 5.96 3.29
CA SER A 46 7.91 6.60 2.48
C SER A 46 9.32 6.24 2.97
N GLU A 47 9.54 6.21 4.28
CA GLU A 47 10.81 5.75 4.87
C GLU A 47 11.15 4.33 4.44
N HIS A 48 10.20 3.40 4.54
CA HIS A 48 10.40 1.99 4.18
C HIS A 48 10.76 1.84 2.70
N LEU A 49 9.98 2.45 1.80
CA LEU A 49 10.22 2.35 0.36
C LEU A 49 11.57 2.95 -0.06
N LEU A 50 11.93 4.11 0.51
CA LEU A 50 13.21 4.77 0.21
C LEU A 50 14.42 4.02 0.78
N ALA A 51 14.25 3.30 1.89
CA ALA A 51 15.29 2.47 2.47
C ALA A 51 15.44 1.11 1.76
N ALA A 52 14.34 0.54 1.26
CA ALA A 52 14.31 -0.83 0.74
C ALA A 52 14.56 -0.94 -0.76
N LEU A 53 14.31 0.11 -1.55
CA LEU A 53 14.36 0.06 -3.01
C LEU A 53 15.35 1.08 -3.61
N GLU A 54 15.91 0.77 -4.79
CA GLU A 54 16.66 1.76 -5.57
C GLU A 54 15.71 2.89 -5.94
N ASN A 55 16.16 4.12 -5.70
CA ASN A 55 15.36 5.30 -5.98
C ASN A 55 16.22 6.47 -6.47
N ARG A 56 15.64 7.31 -7.33
CA ARG A 56 16.27 8.51 -7.88
C ARG A 56 15.32 9.69 -7.83
N LEU A 57 15.86 10.87 -7.53
CA LEU A 57 15.11 12.11 -7.51
C LEU A 57 14.60 12.44 -8.92
N VAL A 58 13.33 12.83 -9.03
CA VAL A 58 12.70 13.28 -10.28
C VAL A 58 12.42 14.77 -10.20
N ALA A 59 11.81 15.20 -9.09
CA ALA A 59 11.54 16.60 -8.81
C ALA A 59 11.63 16.88 -7.32
N SER A 60 12.19 18.03 -6.94
CA SER A 60 12.17 18.52 -5.57
C SER A 60 11.32 19.78 -5.49
N PHE A 61 10.34 19.80 -4.58
CA PHE A 61 9.46 20.94 -4.38
C PHE A 61 10.11 21.96 -3.45
N ASN A 62 9.83 23.24 -3.69
CA ASN A 62 10.40 24.33 -2.90
C ASN A 62 9.73 24.39 -1.51
N THR A 63 10.36 23.78 -0.50
CA THR A 63 9.84 23.74 0.87
C THR A 63 9.86 25.11 1.56
N ASP A 64 10.74 26.05 1.17
CA ASP A 64 10.72 27.44 1.65
C ASP A 64 9.43 28.18 1.30
N GLU A 65 8.78 27.79 0.20
CA GLU A 65 7.49 28.37 -0.25
C GLU A 65 6.26 27.62 0.27
N LEU A 66 6.44 26.38 0.72
CA LEU A 66 5.36 25.45 1.00
C LEU A 66 5.19 25.12 2.48
N VAL A 67 6.26 25.17 3.27
CA VAL A 67 6.28 24.69 4.66
C VAL A 67 6.43 25.86 5.63
N ASP A 68 5.62 25.86 6.69
CA ASP A 68 5.84 26.70 7.85
C ASP A 68 6.85 26.06 8.80
N PHE A 69 8.12 26.46 8.67
CA PHE A 69 9.22 25.99 9.51
C PHE A 69 9.07 26.30 11.01
N ARG A 70 8.16 27.20 11.41
CA ARG A 70 7.85 27.41 12.84
C ARG A 70 6.94 26.35 13.40
N SER A 71 6.04 25.84 12.56
CA SER A 71 5.11 24.75 12.88
C SER A 71 5.82 23.40 12.78
N ARG A 72 6.74 23.24 11.81
CA ARG A 72 7.56 22.04 11.62
C ARG A 72 9.04 22.39 11.68
N ARG A 73 9.61 22.35 12.87
CA ARG A 73 11.01 22.72 13.10
C ARG A 73 11.92 21.55 12.72
N PRO A 74 12.82 21.71 11.73
CA PRO A 74 13.81 20.68 11.45
C PRO A 74 14.68 20.44 12.69
N ALA A 75 14.96 19.18 12.99
CA ALA A 75 15.80 18.82 14.11
C ALA A 75 17.24 19.28 13.85
N VAL A 76 17.91 19.72 14.92
CA VAL A 76 19.32 20.11 14.90
C VAL A 76 20.05 19.23 15.90
N THR A 77 21.11 18.56 15.45
CA THR A 77 21.98 17.73 16.29
C THR A 77 23.18 18.55 16.72
N MET A 78 23.41 18.61 18.04
CA MET A 78 24.55 19.25 18.65
C MET A 78 25.45 18.21 19.31
N GLU A 79 26.75 18.29 19.05
CA GLU A 79 27.78 17.43 19.66
C GLU A 79 28.94 18.33 20.12
N ASP A 80 29.43 18.11 21.34
CA ASP A 80 30.54 18.87 21.93
C ASP A 80 30.44 20.41 21.74
N HIS A 81 29.24 20.95 21.94
CA HIS A 81 28.92 22.39 21.83
C HIS A 81 28.86 22.94 20.39
N GLU A 82 28.98 22.10 19.37
CA GLU A 82 28.90 22.47 17.96
C GLU A 82 27.63 21.90 17.30
N ILE A 83 27.03 22.68 16.40
CA ILE A 83 25.95 22.18 15.53
C ILE A 83 26.62 21.38 14.41
N ILE A 84 26.42 20.05 14.44
CA ILE A 84 27.06 19.13 13.49
C ILE A 84 26.11 18.68 12.38
N ARG A 85 24.80 18.75 12.61
CA ARG A 85 23.78 18.36 11.62
C ARG A 85 22.50 19.15 11.81
N THR A 86 21.92 19.57 10.70
CA THR A 86 20.55 20.07 10.64
C THR A 86 19.82 19.18 9.65
N ASP A 87 18.73 18.57 10.11
CA ASP A 87 17.91 17.75 9.25
C ASP A 87 17.21 18.64 8.22
N GLN A 88 17.06 18.15 7.00
CA GLN A 88 16.42 18.90 5.92
C GLN A 88 14.98 18.41 5.73
N ILE A 89 14.07 19.36 5.62
CA ILE A 89 12.70 19.09 5.22
C ILE A 89 12.66 19.05 3.70
N SER A 90 12.41 17.86 3.16
CA SER A 90 12.28 17.61 1.72
C SER A 90 10.85 17.20 1.37
N LEU A 91 10.37 17.70 0.24
CA LEU A 91 9.12 17.27 -0.39
C LEU A 91 9.46 16.93 -1.83
N ASP A 92 9.56 15.64 -2.11
CA ASP A 92 10.19 15.16 -3.33
C ASP A 92 9.29 14.17 -4.06
N MET A 93 9.36 14.22 -5.39
CA MET A 93 8.93 13.14 -6.27
C MET A 93 10.16 12.33 -6.69
N ARG A 94 10.13 11.03 -6.43
CA ARG A 94 11.22 10.10 -6.77
C ARG A 94 10.66 8.96 -7.61
N VAL A 95 11.49 8.42 -8.51
CA VAL A 95 11.22 7.14 -9.16
C VAL A 95 11.87 6.05 -8.35
N LEU A 96 11.14 4.96 -8.13
CA LEU A 96 11.60 3.75 -7.47
C LEU A 96 11.47 2.58 -8.42
N ARG A 97 12.31 1.58 -8.24
CA ARG A 97 12.22 0.30 -8.96
C ARG A 97 11.95 -0.81 -7.97
N ASP A 98 10.91 -1.59 -8.25
CA ASP A 98 10.65 -2.82 -7.51
C ASP A 98 11.68 -3.92 -7.86
N PRO A 99 11.69 -5.07 -7.15
CA PRO A 99 12.62 -6.17 -7.42
C PRO A 99 12.49 -6.79 -8.82
N GLU A 100 11.34 -6.67 -9.46
CA GLU A 100 11.12 -7.11 -10.86
C GLU A 100 11.58 -6.06 -11.88
N GLY A 101 12.02 -4.89 -11.42
CA GLY A 101 12.53 -3.79 -12.23
C GLY A 101 11.45 -2.80 -12.68
N ARG A 102 10.21 -2.98 -12.22
CA ARG A 102 9.07 -2.13 -12.55
C ARG A 102 9.20 -0.80 -11.82
N SER A 103 9.03 0.28 -12.57
CA SER A 103 9.13 1.64 -12.10
C SER A 103 7.79 2.15 -11.57
N PHE A 104 7.83 2.80 -10.42
CA PHE A 104 6.73 3.60 -9.90
C PHE A 104 7.26 4.91 -9.32
N LEU A 105 6.37 5.89 -9.15
CA LEU A 105 6.69 7.18 -8.57
C LEU A 105 6.21 7.24 -7.12
N LEU A 106 7.00 7.92 -6.28
CA LEU A 106 6.63 8.27 -4.92
C LEU A 106 6.72 9.78 -4.76
N LEU A 107 5.63 10.42 -4.38
CA LEU A 107 5.61 11.79 -3.87
C LEU A 107 5.51 11.73 -2.34
N SER A 108 6.57 12.11 -1.65
CA SER A 108 6.64 12.01 -0.19
C SER A 108 7.32 13.22 0.45
N GLY A 109 6.90 13.54 1.67
CA GLY A 109 7.40 14.67 2.45
C GLY A 109 6.29 15.31 3.28
N PRO A 110 6.55 16.46 3.93
CA PRO A 110 5.50 17.21 4.62
C PRO A 110 4.42 17.62 3.62
N GLU A 111 3.18 17.42 4.01
CA GLU A 111 2.08 18.11 3.38
C GLU A 111 2.35 19.63 3.44
N PRO A 112 2.28 20.35 2.30
CA PRO A 112 2.44 21.80 2.29
C PRO A 112 1.47 22.47 3.26
N ASP A 113 1.92 23.50 3.97
CA ASP A 113 1.05 24.37 4.78
C ASP A 113 0.44 25.50 3.91
N MET A 114 1.09 25.82 2.78
CA MET A 114 0.77 26.96 1.93
C MET A 114 0.59 26.55 0.46
N ARG A 115 -0.01 27.44 -0.33
CA ARG A 115 -0.08 27.36 -1.81
C ARG A 115 -0.65 26.05 -2.39
N TRP A 116 -1.57 25.39 -1.69
CA TRP A 116 -2.20 24.13 -2.15
C TRP A 116 -2.71 24.15 -3.59
N ASN A 117 -3.25 25.27 -4.10
CA ASN A 117 -3.68 25.38 -5.50
C ASN A 117 -2.50 25.11 -6.45
N ALA A 118 -1.43 25.89 -6.29
CA ALA A 118 -0.27 25.85 -7.16
C ALA A 118 0.54 24.55 -6.98
N PHE A 119 0.60 24.01 -5.76
CA PHE A 119 1.17 22.69 -5.52
C PHE A 119 0.38 21.59 -6.24
N THR A 120 -0.95 21.61 -6.15
CA THR A 120 -1.83 20.63 -6.82
C THR A 120 -1.69 20.71 -8.34
N GLU A 121 -1.65 21.92 -8.91
CA GLU A 121 -1.43 22.14 -10.33
C GLU A 121 -0.07 21.57 -10.77
N ALA A 122 1.00 21.88 -10.03
CA ALA A 122 2.32 21.35 -10.31
C ALA A 122 2.41 19.82 -10.25
N VAL A 123 1.77 19.17 -9.28
CA VAL A 123 1.68 17.71 -9.20
C VAL A 123 0.89 17.14 -10.38
N THR A 124 -0.21 17.80 -10.76
CA THR A 124 -1.02 17.40 -11.93
C THR A 124 -0.22 17.49 -13.22
N ASP A 125 0.55 18.57 -13.41
CA ASP A 125 1.44 18.75 -14.57
C ASP A 125 2.52 17.66 -14.64
N LEU A 126 3.07 17.25 -13.49
CA LEU A 126 4.05 16.15 -13.41
C LEU A 126 3.42 14.80 -13.74
N VAL A 127 2.20 14.54 -13.24
CA VAL A 127 1.40 13.35 -13.57
C VAL A 127 1.17 13.26 -15.08
N GLU A 128 0.81 14.37 -15.73
CA GLU A 128 0.62 14.40 -17.18
C GLU A 128 1.93 14.25 -17.94
N ARG A 129 3.00 14.95 -17.50
CA ARG A 129 4.33 14.89 -18.14
C ARG A 129 4.89 13.47 -18.18
N TYR A 130 4.71 12.71 -17.10
CA TYR A 130 5.26 11.35 -16.98
C TYR A 130 4.26 10.26 -17.36
N ASP A 131 3.10 10.65 -17.88
CA ASP A 131 2.04 9.73 -18.33
C ASP A 131 1.69 8.71 -17.23
N VAL A 132 1.54 9.20 -15.99
CA VAL A 132 1.16 8.37 -14.83
C VAL A 132 -0.21 7.77 -15.10
N GLU A 133 -0.31 6.46 -14.95
CA GLU A 133 -1.54 5.73 -15.21
C GLU A 133 -2.50 5.84 -14.01
N ASN A 134 -1.99 5.58 -12.81
CA ASN A 134 -2.75 5.48 -11.58
C ASN A 134 -2.11 6.33 -10.49
N THR A 135 -2.92 7.09 -9.74
CA THR A 135 -2.45 7.80 -8.54
C THR A 135 -3.13 7.24 -7.30
N ILE A 136 -2.36 6.92 -6.26
CA ILE A 136 -2.86 6.41 -4.98
C ILE A 136 -2.38 7.32 -3.85
N CYS A 137 -3.30 8.02 -3.20
CA CYS A 137 -3.03 8.82 -2.00
C CYS A 137 -3.19 7.98 -0.73
N LEU A 138 -2.23 8.06 0.18
CA LEU A 138 -2.22 7.28 1.42
C LEU A 138 -2.60 8.15 2.62
N TYR A 139 -3.42 7.55 3.49
CA TYR A 139 -3.92 8.15 4.71
C TYR A 139 -3.92 7.12 5.84
N SER A 140 -3.91 7.62 7.08
CA SER A 140 -4.11 6.80 8.26
C SER A 140 -4.93 7.55 9.30
N ALA A 141 -6.07 6.97 9.69
CA ALA A 141 -7.02 7.62 10.57
C ALA A 141 -7.21 6.84 11.88
N PRO A 142 -7.31 7.53 13.04
CA PRO A 142 -7.66 6.89 14.29
C PRO A 142 -9.14 6.50 14.27
N MET A 143 -9.43 5.22 14.46
CA MET A 143 -10.76 4.64 14.40
C MET A 143 -11.08 3.85 15.68
N THR A 144 -12.37 3.64 15.93
CA THR A 144 -12.87 2.77 17.02
C THR A 144 -12.81 1.30 16.58
N VAL A 145 -11.59 0.82 16.35
CA VAL A 145 -11.29 -0.56 15.97
C VAL A 145 -10.28 -1.17 16.95
N PRO A 146 -10.30 -2.49 17.19
CA PRO A 146 -9.34 -3.15 18.05
C PRO A 146 -8.05 -3.52 17.29
N HIS A 147 -6.92 -3.62 18.00
CA HIS A 147 -5.66 -4.14 17.45
C HIS A 147 -5.65 -5.67 17.29
N THR A 148 -6.65 -6.36 17.84
CA THR A 148 -6.83 -7.82 17.83
C THR A 148 -7.64 -8.35 16.64
N ARG A 149 -8.02 -7.47 15.70
CA ARG A 149 -8.69 -7.83 14.44
C ARG A 149 -7.87 -7.39 13.24
N PRO A 150 -8.10 -7.98 12.05
CA PRO A 150 -7.41 -7.55 10.84
C PRO A 150 -7.59 -6.05 10.59
N LEU A 151 -6.48 -5.35 10.27
CA LEU A 151 -6.54 -3.93 9.99
C LEU A 151 -7.31 -3.67 8.69
N VAL A 152 -8.24 -2.72 8.75
CA VAL A 152 -9.04 -2.31 7.60
C VAL A 152 -8.30 -1.22 6.84
N VAL A 153 -8.17 -1.39 5.53
CA VAL A 153 -7.85 -0.30 4.60
C VAL A 153 -9.10 0.00 3.80
N SER A 154 -9.64 1.21 3.99
CA SER A 154 -10.77 1.67 3.19
C SER A 154 -10.29 2.41 1.95
N ALA A 155 -10.93 2.17 0.81
CA ALA A 155 -10.64 2.85 -0.43
C ALA A 155 -11.76 3.82 -0.84
N HIS A 156 -11.37 4.90 -1.50
CA HIS A 156 -12.24 5.80 -2.25
C HIS A 156 -11.54 6.21 -3.56
N GLY A 157 -12.28 6.74 -4.53
CA GLY A 157 -11.69 7.16 -5.80
C GLY A 157 -12.63 7.02 -6.99
N ASN A 158 -12.14 7.36 -8.17
CA ASN A 158 -12.87 7.28 -9.43
C ASN A 158 -12.48 6.08 -10.32
N ALA A 159 -11.46 5.30 -9.91
CA ALA A 159 -10.91 4.20 -10.68
C ALA A 159 -11.39 2.85 -10.11
N PRO A 160 -12.34 2.16 -10.76
CA PRO A 160 -12.85 0.88 -10.26
C PRO A 160 -11.77 -0.21 -10.14
N GLY A 161 -10.72 -0.16 -10.95
CA GLY A 161 -9.57 -1.07 -10.83
C GLY A 161 -8.79 -0.88 -9.54
N LEU A 162 -8.65 0.36 -9.05
CA LEU A 162 -7.92 0.69 -7.82
C LEU A 162 -8.78 0.54 -6.56
N VAL A 163 -10.09 0.82 -6.67
CA VAL A 163 -11.00 0.75 -5.52
C VAL A 163 -11.59 -0.67 -5.36
N GLY A 164 -11.86 -1.33 -6.48
CA GLY A 164 -12.21 -2.74 -6.58
C GLY A 164 -13.20 -3.24 -5.52
N ARG A 165 -12.77 -4.32 -4.85
CA ARG A 165 -13.50 -5.04 -3.80
C ARG A 165 -13.13 -4.57 -2.38
N MET A 166 -12.34 -3.51 -2.26
CA MET A 166 -11.91 -3.02 -0.94
C MET A 166 -13.10 -2.51 -0.13
N TYR A 167 -12.92 -2.41 1.18
CA TYR A 167 -13.90 -1.76 2.05
C TYR A 167 -14.07 -0.29 1.63
N ARG A 168 -15.31 0.17 1.49
CA ARG A 168 -15.65 1.55 1.10
C ARG A 168 -16.53 2.18 2.14
N PHE A 169 -16.36 3.47 2.34
CA PHE A 169 -17.27 4.23 3.18
C PHE A 169 -18.53 4.57 2.37
N ASP A 170 -19.67 3.99 2.76
CA ASP A 170 -20.95 4.32 2.17
C ASP A 170 -21.59 5.53 2.86
N GLY A 171 -22.00 6.51 2.07
CA GLY A 171 -22.73 7.67 2.54
C GLY A 171 -21.94 8.96 2.45
N LYS A 172 -22.47 10.00 3.11
CA LYS A 172 -21.92 11.36 3.04
C LYS A 172 -21.22 11.70 4.35
N VAL A 173 -19.92 11.98 4.26
CA VAL A 173 -19.11 12.51 5.35
C VAL A 173 -18.52 13.86 4.92
N VAL A 174 -18.30 14.75 5.89
CA VAL A 174 -17.56 16.00 5.68
C VAL A 174 -16.26 15.87 6.44
N LEU A 175 -15.15 15.89 5.70
CA LEU A 175 -13.81 15.80 6.24
C LEU A 175 -13.11 17.17 6.12
N PRO A 176 -12.19 17.54 7.03
CA PRO A 176 -11.31 18.67 6.79
C PRO A 176 -10.49 18.41 5.51
N GLY A 177 -10.26 19.44 4.69
CA GLY A 177 -9.49 19.29 3.46
C GLY A 177 -8.00 19.06 3.73
N SER A 178 -7.33 18.45 2.76
CA SER A 178 -5.88 18.19 2.76
C SER A 178 -5.34 18.44 1.34
N ALA A 179 -4.05 18.73 1.17
CA ALA A 179 -3.41 18.86 -0.14
C ALA A 179 -3.53 17.55 -0.95
N ALA A 180 -3.43 16.39 -0.29
CA ALA A 180 -3.63 15.10 -0.93
C ALA A 180 -5.06 14.95 -1.50
N LEU A 181 -6.10 15.28 -0.72
CA LEU A 181 -7.49 15.27 -1.19
C LEU A 181 -7.73 16.25 -2.34
N ARG A 182 -6.97 17.35 -2.38
CA ARG A 182 -7.02 18.32 -3.48
C ARG A 182 -6.37 17.80 -4.75
N ILE A 183 -5.25 17.08 -4.64
CA ILE A 183 -4.63 16.34 -5.74
C ILE A 183 -5.64 15.34 -6.30
N GLU A 184 -6.30 14.55 -5.45
CA GLU A 184 -7.33 13.61 -5.88
C GLU A 184 -8.46 14.30 -6.64
N ALA A 185 -9.02 15.37 -6.07
CA ALA A 185 -10.10 16.11 -6.71
C ALA A 185 -9.70 16.80 -8.02
N ALA A 186 -8.43 17.18 -8.19
CA ALA A 186 -7.92 17.74 -9.44
C ALA A 186 -7.75 16.66 -10.51
N LEU A 187 -7.08 15.55 -10.16
CA LEU A 187 -6.86 14.41 -11.06
C LEU A 187 -8.17 13.78 -11.50
N ALA A 188 -9.12 13.59 -10.58
CA ALA A 188 -10.43 13.05 -10.91
C ALA A 188 -11.21 13.95 -11.90
N ARG A 189 -11.13 15.28 -11.75
CA ARG A 189 -11.73 16.24 -12.68
C ARG A 189 -11.05 16.24 -14.06
N ALA A 190 -9.75 15.95 -14.09
CA ALA A 190 -8.99 15.78 -15.33
C ALA A 190 -9.23 14.41 -16.00
N GLY A 191 -10.06 13.54 -15.40
CA GLY A 191 -10.34 12.20 -15.93
C GLY A 191 -9.19 11.20 -15.74
N ARG A 192 -8.23 11.50 -14.85
CA ARG A 192 -7.14 10.58 -14.48
C ARG A 192 -7.62 9.57 -13.43
N ASN A 193 -7.03 8.39 -13.42
CA ASN A 193 -7.33 7.35 -12.43
C ASN A 193 -6.72 7.75 -11.08
N VAL A 194 -7.55 7.89 -10.07
CA VAL A 194 -7.09 8.21 -8.72
C VAL A 194 -7.90 7.49 -7.66
N ALA A 195 -7.20 7.04 -6.62
CA ALA A 195 -7.77 6.47 -5.42
C ALA A 195 -7.07 6.99 -4.16
N GLY A 196 -7.77 6.95 -3.04
CA GLY A 196 -7.24 7.23 -1.73
C GLY A 196 -7.45 6.02 -0.81
N TYR A 197 -6.39 5.58 -0.14
CA TYR A 197 -6.40 4.45 0.80
C TYR A 197 -6.18 4.94 2.22
N THR A 198 -7.07 4.57 3.12
CA THR A 198 -7.03 4.99 4.52
C THR A 198 -6.92 3.77 5.42
N ALA A 199 -5.81 3.64 6.14
CA ALA A 199 -5.64 2.65 7.20
C ALA A 199 -6.45 3.06 8.44
N HIS A 200 -7.19 2.11 9.01
CA HIS A 200 -7.98 2.31 10.23
C HIS A 200 -7.15 1.86 11.43
N VAL A 201 -6.53 2.81 12.12
CA VAL A 201 -5.65 2.55 13.25
C VAL A 201 -6.45 2.61 14.55
N PRO A 202 -6.28 1.67 15.49
CA PRO A 202 -6.90 1.77 16.80
C PRO A 202 -6.56 3.10 17.46
N HIS A 203 -7.57 3.90 17.80
CA HIS A 203 -7.39 5.27 18.31
C HIS A 203 -6.45 5.35 19.54
N TYR A 204 -6.37 4.31 20.37
CA TYR A 204 -5.51 4.27 21.54
C TYR A 204 -4.03 3.98 21.24
N VAL A 205 -3.68 3.51 20.03
CA VAL A 205 -2.27 3.35 19.58
C VAL A 205 -1.86 4.39 18.54
N ALA A 206 -2.77 5.27 18.13
CA ALA A 206 -2.56 6.21 17.01
C ALA A 206 -1.40 7.20 17.22
N ALA A 207 -0.94 7.40 18.45
CA ALA A 207 0.17 8.31 18.77
C ALA A 207 1.56 7.65 18.73
N SER A 208 1.64 6.33 18.48
CA SER A 208 2.91 5.57 18.45
C SER A 208 3.05 4.84 17.12
N PRO A 209 4.28 4.48 16.68
CA PRO A 209 4.47 3.70 15.47
C PRO A 209 3.61 2.42 15.49
N TYR A 210 2.79 2.23 14.45
CA TYR A 210 1.94 1.06 14.31
C TYR A 210 2.20 0.38 12.95
N PRO A 211 3.26 -0.46 12.85
CA PRO A 211 3.75 -1.01 11.57
C PRO A 211 2.70 -1.83 10.79
N ALA A 212 1.70 -2.38 11.48
CA ALA A 212 0.58 -3.07 10.82
C ALA A 212 -0.19 -2.15 9.86
N ALA A 213 -0.31 -0.85 10.16
CA ALA A 213 -0.95 0.11 9.25
C ALA A 213 -0.12 0.35 8.00
N THR A 214 1.19 0.60 8.15
CA THR A 214 2.14 0.73 7.04
C THR A 214 2.14 -0.51 6.15
N LEU A 215 2.21 -1.70 6.76
CA LEU A 215 2.18 -2.98 6.07
C LEU A 215 0.92 -3.13 5.21
N ASN A 216 -0.26 -2.90 5.78
CA ASN A 216 -1.52 -3.08 5.06
C ASN A 216 -1.76 -2.01 3.99
N LEU A 217 -1.28 -0.76 4.17
CA LEU A 217 -1.28 0.25 3.11
C LEU A 217 -0.45 -0.21 1.91
N LEU A 218 0.78 -0.69 2.15
CA LEU A 218 1.66 -1.16 1.08
C LEU A 218 1.14 -2.44 0.41
N ARG A 219 0.57 -3.38 1.17
CA ARG A 219 -0.13 -4.55 0.59
C ARG A 219 -1.27 -4.11 -0.33
N SER A 220 -2.11 -3.18 0.13
CA SER A 220 -3.22 -2.67 -0.70
C SER A 220 -2.72 -1.99 -1.98
N VAL A 221 -1.58 -1.29 -1.93
CA VAL A 221 -0.95 -0.70 -3.12
C VAL A 221 -0.44 -1.79 -4.06
N ALA A 222 0.29 -2.79 -3.53
CA ALA A 222 0.81 -3.91 -4.30
C ALA A 222 -0.32 -4.67 -5.01
N ASP A 223 -1.36 -5.04 -4.28
CA ASP A 223 -2.52 -5.79 -4.78
C ASP A 223 -3.28 -5.03 -5.89
N ALA A 224 -3.34 -3.70 -5.81
CA ALA A 224 -4.07 -2.87 -6.78
C ALA A 224 -3.25 -2.51 -8.03
N THR A 225 -1.92 -2.71 -8.01
CA THR A 225 -1.02 -2.18 -9.05
C THR A 225 -0.01 -3.20 -9.59
N ASP A 226 -0.06 -4.44 -9.09
CA ASP A 226 0.88 -5.52 -9.43
C ASP A 226 2.35 -5.09 -9.21
N LEU A 227 2.62 -4.31 -8.16
CA LEU A 227 3.98 -3.95 -7.74
C LEU A 227 4.51 -4.98 -6.74
N ASP A 228 5.75 -5.44 -6.91
CA ASP A 228 6.40 -6.32 -5.94
C ASP A 228 7.08 -5.50 -4.82
N LEU A 229 6.39 -5.30 -3.70
CA LEU A 229 6.96 -4.49 -2.60
C LEU A 229 7.64 -5.38 -1.55
N PRO A 230 8.88 -5.06 -1.11
CA PRO A 230 9.59 -5.86 -0.11
C PRO A 230 9.06 -5.59 1.31
N LEU A 231 8.08 -6.37 1.79
CA LEU A 231 7.38 -6.08 3.05
C LEU A 231 7.85 -6.88 4.28
N ARG A 232 8.80 -7.81 4.13
CA ARG A 232 9.20 -8.75 5.19
C ARG A 232 9.63 -8.11 6.52
N THR A 233 10.33 -6.97 6.47
CA THR A 233 10.75 -6.25 7.69
C THR A 233 9.54 -5.70 8.44
N LEU A 234 8.57 -5.12 7.71
CA LEU A 234 7.32 -4.61 8.30
C LEU A 234 6.47 -5.73 8.90
N GLU A 235 6.47 -6.93 8.31
CA GLU A 235 5.78 -8.10 8.87
C GLU A 235 6.40 -8.56 10.20
N HIS A 236 7.72 -8.45 10.34
CA HIS A 236 8.40 -8.72 11.60
C HIS A 236 8.05 -7.65 12.64
N ASP A 237 8.12 -6.37 12.27
CA ASP A 237 7.84 -5.27 13.18
C ASP A 237 6.37 -5.23 13.61
N ALA A 238 5.43 -5.54 12.71
CA ALA A 238 4.02 -5.64 13.01
C ALA A 238 3.74 -6.76 14.04
N ARG A 239 4.36 -7.94 13.88
CA ARG A 239 4.24 -9.03 14.86
C ARG A 239 4.80 -8.65 16.22
N ARG A 240 5.98 -8.04 16.25
CA ARG A 240 6.60 -7.58 17.50
C ARG A 240 5.73 -6.57 18.25
N VAL A 241 5.14 -5.60 17.54
CA VAL A 241 4.24 -4.62 18.16
C VAL A 241 2.92 -5.26 18.60
N ALA A 242 2.39 -6.23 17.84
CA ALA A 242 1.20 -6.97 18.24
C ALA A 242 1.41 -7.78 19.54
N GLU A 243 2.57 -8.44 19.68
CA GLU A 243 2.95 -9.15 20.92
C GLU A 243 3.02 -8.19 22.11
N GLN A 244 3.67 -7.02 21.94
CA GLN A 244 3.75 -6.00 22.99
C GLN A 244 2.39 -5.46 23.41
N LEU A 245 1.47 -5.24 22.46
CA LEU A 245 0.11 -4.78 22.75
C LEU A 245 -0.73 -5.86 23.44
N ALA A 246 -0.55 -7.12 23.08
CA ALA A 246 -1.20 -8.25 23.73
C ALA A 246 -0.78 -8.34 25.20
N GLU A 247 0.52 -8.27 25.50
CA GLU A 247 1.05 -8.25 26.87
C GLU A 247 0.46 -7.10 27.70
N GLN A 248 0.47 -5.87 27.16
CA GLN A 248 -0.08 -4.70 27.83
C GLN A 248 -1.59 -4.80 28.09
N THR A 249 -2.31 -5.45 27.17
CA THR A 249 -3.75 -5.68 27.31
C THR A 249 -4.01 -6.71 28.39
N ASP A 250 -3.26 -7.81 28.42
CA ASP A 250 -3.43 -8.89 29.40
C ASP A 250 -3.10 -8.48 30.83
N ASP A 251 -2.18 -7.52 31.00
CA ASP A 251 -1.83 -6.97 32.30
C ASP A 251 -2.92 -6.04 32.90
N SER A 252 -3.95 -5.67 32.12
CA SER A 252 -5.00 -4.74 32.54
C SER A 252 -6.42 -5.19 32.17
N GLY A 253 -7.15 -5.68 33.17
CA GLY A 253 -8.55 -6.08 33.00
C GLY A 253 -9.51 -4.95 32.57
N GLU A 254 -9.12 -3.68 32.75
CA GLU A 254 -9.88 -2.53 32.21
C GLU A 254 -9.66 -2.39 30.70
N ILE A 255 -8.40 -2.50 30.23
CA ILE A 255 -8.06 -2.45 28.81
C ILE A 255 -8.72 -3.63 28.08
N GLN A 256 -8.71 -4.83 28.66
CA GLN A 256 -9.39 -5.99 28.09
C GLN A 256 -10.89 -5.73 27.85
N GLN A 257 -11.58 -5.05 28.76
CA GLN A 257 -13.00 -4.73 28.58
C GLN A 257 -13.24 -3.77 27.43
N VAL A 258 -12.39 -2.75 27.29
CA VAL A 258 -12.46 -1.79 26.18
C VAL A 258 -12.17 -2.48 24.85
N VAL A 259 -11.11 -3.29 24.78
CA VAL A 259 -10.76 -4.05 23.58
C VAL A 259 -11.88 -4.99 23.17
N ARG A 260 -12.46 -5.74 24.10
CA ARG A 260 -13.59 -6.65 23.82
C ARG A 260 -14.82 -5.90 23.27
N ALA A 261 -15.14 -4.73 23.82
CA ALA A 261 -16.25 -3.93 23.30
C ALA A 261 -15.99 -3.44 21.85
N LEU A 262 -14.74 -3.13 21.51
CA LEU A 262 -14.34 -2.77 20.15
C LEU A 262 -14.35 -3.97 19.20
N GLU A 263 -14.01 -5.16 19.69
CA GLU A 263 -14.13 -6.42 18.94
C GLU A 263 -15.58 -6.72 18.57
N GLU A 264 -16.51 -6.63 19.52
CA GLU A 264 -17.94 -6.82 19.26
C GLU A 264 -18.45 -5.84 18.20
N GLN A 265 -18.11 -4.55 18.32
CA GLN A 265 -18.49 -3.53 17.35
C GLN A 265 -17.89 -3.77 15.95
N TYR A 266 -16.64 -4.24 15.90
CA TYR A 266 -15.95 -4.55 14.66
C TYR A 266 -16.61 -5.74 13.95
N ASP A 267 -16.84 -6.83 14.68
CA ASP A 267 -17.40 -8.06 14.15
C ASP A 267 -18.83 -7.81 13.61
N GLU A 268 -19.66 -7.06 14.34
CA GLU A 268 -21.00 -6.63 13.89
C GLU A 268 -20.94 -5.75 12.63
N ALA A 269 -20.00 -4.79 12.57
CA ALA A 269 -19.86 -3.90 11.43
C ALA A 269 -19.41 -4.63 10.16
N VAL A 270 -18.48 -5.58 10.30
CA VAL A 270 -18.00 -6.45 9.22
C VAL A 270 -19.12 -7.34 8.70
N GLU A 271 -19.89 -7.97 9.59
CA GLU A 271 -21.02 -8.82 9.19
C GLU A 271 -22.05 -8.02 8.39
N LYS A 272 -22.46 -6.86 8.91
CA LYS A 272 -23.41 -5.97 8.22
C LYS A 272 -22.88 -5.47 6.88
N TYR A 273 -21.59 -5.14 6.79
CA TYR A 273 -20.99 -4.70 5.54
C TYR A 273 -20.97 -5.81 4.49
N ARG A 274 -20.65 -7.04 4.90
CA ARG A 274 -20.66 -8.23 4.03
C ARG A 274 -22.05 -8.53 3.49
N GLU A 275 -23.09 -8.43 4.32
CA GLU A 275 -24.48 -8.58 3.86
C GLU A 275 -24.86 -7.57 2.78
N ALA A 276 -24.43 -6.31 2.93
CA ALA A 276 -24.66 -5.26 1.94
C ALA A 276 -23.75 -5.39 0.70
N HIS A 277 -22.57 -5.99 0.85
CA HIS A 277 -21.54 -6.11 -0.18
C HIS A 277 -21.01 -7.55 -0.31
N PRO A 278 -21.79 -8.48 -0.90
CA PRO A 278 -21.40 -9.89 -0.98
C PRO A 278 -20.10 -10.17 -1.74
N ARG A 279 -19.63 -9.21 -2.55
CA ARG A 279 -18.40 -9.30 -3.36
C ARG A 279 -17.22 -8.51 -2.77
N ALA A 280 -17.39 -7.84 -1.64
CA ALA A 280 -16.29 -7.16 -0.98
C ALA A 280 -15.32 -8.18 -0.39
N VAL A 281 -14.02 -7.90 -0.50
CA VAL A 281 -13.00 -8.64 0.23
C VAL A 281 -12.91 -8.00 1.61
N MET A 282 -13.29 -8.76 2.63
CA MET A 282 -13.28 -8.22 3.99
C MET A 282 -11.85 -8.14 4.52
N PRO A 283 -11.59 -7.25 5.49
CA PRO A 283 -10.27 -7.14 6.12
C PRO A 283 -9.80 -8.49 6.66
N GLY A 284 -8.58 -8.91 6.29
CA GLY A 284 -8.02 -10.21 6.66
C GLY A 284 -8.41 -11.39 5.77
N GLU A 285 -9.32 -11.22 4.81
CA GLU A 285 -9.70 -12.26 3.83
C GLU A 285 -8.92 -12.15 2.51
N ALA A 286 -8.08 -11.12 2.34
CA ALA A 286 -7.28 -10.94 1.12
C ALA A 286 -6.34 -12.13 0.83
N ASP A 287 -5.88 -12.82 1.87
CA ASP A 287 -5.01 -14.01 1.77
C ASP A 287 -5.80 -15.34 1.65
N LEU A 288 -7.13 -15.31 1.72
CA LEU A 288 -7.98 -16.50 1.59
C LEU A 288 -8.65 -16.52 0.20
N PRO A 289 -8.46 -17.57 -0.61
CA PRO A 289 -9.19 -17.71 -1.86
C PRO A 289 -10.70 -17.71 -1.57
N SER A 290 -11.44 -16.95 -2.37
CA SER A 290 -12.90 -16.84 -2.22
C SER A 290 -13.56 -18.21 -2.35
N GLY A 291 -14.77 -18.38 -1.79
CA GLY A 291 -15.54 -19.63 -1.94
C GLY A 291 -15.79 -20.02 -3.40
N GLU A 292 -15.88 -19.03 -4.30
CA GLU A 292 -15.99 -19.24 -5.75
C GLU A 292 -14.66 -19.70 -6.37
N GLU A 293 -13.51 -19.13 -5.95
CA GLU A 293 -12.17 -19.58 -6.39
C GLU A 293 -11.85 -20.98 -5.86
N LEU A 294 -12.21 -21.28 -4.61
CA LEU A 294 -12.12 -22.62 -4.02
C LEU A 294 -13.04 -23.61 -4.73
N GLY A 295 -14.25 -23.19 -5.09
CA GLY A 295 -15.18 -24.01 -5.89
C GLY A 295 -14.64 -24.30 -7.29
N ALA A 296 -14.09 -23.29 -7.97
CA ALA A 296 -13.49 -23.43 -9.29
C ALA A 296 -12.23 -24.30 -9.28
N GLU A 297 -11.37 -24.19 -8.26
CA GLU A 297 -10.23 -25.07 -8.06
C GLU A 297 -10.66 -26.50 -7.68
N PHE A 298 -11.74 -26.65 -6.90
CA PHE A 298 -12.31 -27.95 -6.58
C PHE A 298 -12.92 -28.64 -7.82
N GLU A 299 -13.64 -27.91 -8.66
CA GLU A 299 -14.15 -28.40 -9.95
C GLU A 299 -13.01 -28.78 -10.90
N ARG A 300 -11.94 -27.96 -10.98
CA ARG A 300 -10.73 -28.29 -11.75
C ARG A 300 -10.03 -29.54 -11.22
N PHE A 301 -10.01 -29.72 -9.90
CA PHE A 301 -9.43 -30.90 -9.26
C PHE A 301 -10.26 -32.16 -9.53
N LEU A 302 -11.60 -32.08 -9.44
CA LEU A 302 -12.50 -33.19 -9.78
C LEU A 302 -12.41 -33.55 -11.28
N ALA A 303 -12.32 -32.56 -12.16
CA ALA A 303 -12.14 -32.80 -13.60
C ALA A 303 -10.83 -33.54 -13.93
N ARG A 304 -9.76 -33.36 -13.14
CA ARG A 304 -8.51 -34.14 -13.27
C ARG A 304 -8.61 -35.56 -12.71
N LEU A 305 -9.55 -35.82 -11.80
CA LEU A 305 -9.81 -37.16 -11.27
C LEU A 305 -10.75 -37.99 -12.17
N ASP A 306 -11.61 -37.31 -12.95
CA ASP A 306 -12.50 -37.92 -13.94
C ASP A 306 -11.83 -38.16 -15.30
N GLU A 307 -10.58 -37.75 -15.51
CA GLU A 307 -9.77 -38.25 -16.63
C GLU A 307 -9.46 -39.74 -16.39
N PRO A 308 -9.91 -40.66 -17.26
CA PRO A 308 -9.59 -42.07 -17.11
C PRO A 308 -8.08 -42.22 -17.19
N GLY A 309 -7.47 -42.71 -16.11
CA GLY A 309 -6.07 -43.04 -16.07
C GLY A 309 -5.69 -43.90 -17.27
N ASP A 310 -4.67 -43.44 -17.99
CA ASP A 310 -3.93 -44.24 -18.95
C ASP A 310 -3.34 -45.43 -18.19
N GLY A 311 -4.06 -46.56 -18.25
CA GLY A 311 -3.62 -47.81 -17.66
C GLY A 311 -2.33 -48.27 -18.35
N PRO A 312 -1.42 -48.96 -17.66
CA PRO A 312 -0.22 -49.47 -18.30
C PRO A 312 -0.65 -50.43 -19.42
N GLY A 313 -0.26 -50.12 -20.66
CA GLY A 313 -0.62 -50.88 -21.84
C GLY A 313 -0.22 -52.36 -21.70
N GLU A 314 -1.23 -53.23 -21.79
CA GLU A 314 -1.05 -54.65 -22.09
C GLU A 314 -0.50 -54.75 -23.51
N ASP A 315 0.80 -55.04 -23.61
CA ASP A 315 1.47 -55.49 -24.82
C ASP A 315 1.20 -57.00 -24.97
N ASP A 316 0.23 -57.35 -25.80
CA ASP A 316 -0.04 -58.72 -26.21
C ASP A 316 0.03 -58.83 -27.75
N GLY A 317 1.10 -59.44 -28.24
CA GLY A 317 1.03 -60.27 -29.45
C GLY A 317 2.28 -60.31 -30.33
N GLU A 318 3.18 -61.26 -30.09
CA GLU A 318 3.51 -62.31 -31.07
C GLU A 318 4.39 -63.42 -30.45
N GLY A 319 3.99 -64.68 -30.66
CA GLY A 319 4.58 -65.87 -30.03
C GLY A 319 5.82 -66.45 -30.73
N PRO A 320 6.06 -67.77 -30.64
CA PRO A 320 7.08 -68.35 -29.78
C PRO A 320 8.29 -68.89 -30.57
N ASP A 321 9.49 -68.88 -29.97
CA ASP A 321 10.54 -69.82 -30.36
C ASP A 321 11.19 -70.45 -29.13
N SER A 322 11.22 -71.78 -29.14
CA SER A 322 11.66 -72.63 -28.04
C SER A 322 13.15 -72.93 -28.18
N PRO A 323 13.90 -73.02 -27.06
CA PRO A 323 15.02 -73.96 -27.02
C PRO A 323 14.80 -75.09 -26.00
N GLN A 324 15.05 -76.29 -26.49
CA GLN A 324 14.99 -77.61 -25.87
C GLN A 324 16.01 -77.75 -24.70
N PRO A 325 15.77 -78.62 -23.69
CA PRO A 325 16.61 -78.71 -22.49
C PRO A 325 17.90 -79.54 -22.72
N PRO A 326 18.91 -79.42 -21.83
CA PRO A 326 20.12 -80.21 -21.94
C PRO A 326 19.92 -81.61 -21.34
N GLN A 327 20.39 -82.64 -22.04
CA GLN A 327 20.78 -83.93 -21.46
C GLN A 327 22.25 -84.13 -21.77
N GLY A 328 23.06 -84.40 -20.75
CA GLY A 328 24.52 -84.42 -20.83
C GLY A 328 25.12 -85.76 -21.27
N GLU A 329 26.39 -85.67 -21.64
CA GLU A 329 27.53 -86.56 -21.35
C GLU A 329 28.82 -85.73 -21.46
#